data_AF-A0A2S0USN0-F1
#
_entry.id   AF-A0A2S0USN0-F1
#
_cell.length_a   1.000
_cell.length_b   1.000
_cell.length_c   1.000
_cell.angle_alpha   90.00
_cell.angle_beta   90.00
_cell.angle_gamma   90.00
#
_symmetry.space_group_name_H-M   'P 1'
#
loop_
_entity.id
_entity.type
_entity.pdbx_description
1 polymer ?
#
loop_
_entity_poly.entity_id
_entity_poly.type
_entity_poly.pdbx_seq_one_letter_code
_entity_poly.pdbx_strand_id
1 'polypeptide(L)'
;MAHPYHHALSSVKKWGGTADDFMAVHSWFDASKMLHADFRHRALRHHAEGIFMAETIFGPTIALSTGRIIPTRWVGEQHVREDLGFIPSFSDWIKAIRPEPWMGRTEKLEPLVDPHLVSPVLEVR
;
A
#
# COMPACT_ATOMS: atom_id res chain seq x y z
N MET A 1 -12.62 0.67 13.69
CA MET A 1 -12.24 0.15 12.36
C MET A 1 -12.57 -1.32 12.33
N ALA A 2 -13.08 -1.85 11.22
CA ALA A 2 -13.30 -3.29 11.13
C ALA A 2 -11.96 -4.05 11.27
N HIS A 3 -12.04 -5.25 11.84
CA HIS A 3 -10.92 -6.18 11.90
C HIS A 3 -10.85 -6.92 10.56
N PRO A 4 -9.67 -7.39 10.09
CA PRO A 4 -9.55 -8.18 8.86
C PRO A 4 -10.55 -9.33 8.75
N TYR A 5 -10.83 -9.98 9.89
CA TYR A 5 -11.86 -11.02 9.99
C TYR A 5 -13.25 -10.55 9.54
N HIS A 6 -13.69 -9.36 9.92
CA HIS A 6 -15.00 -8.85 9.51
C HIS A 6 -15.06 -8.57 8.00
N HIS A 7 -13.97 -8.07 7.41
CA HIS A 7 -13.86 -7.95 5.95
C HIS A 7 -13.86 -9.32 5.28
N ALA A 8 -13.17 -10.31 5.84
CA ALA A 8 -13.18 -11.67 5.32
C ALA A 8 -14.59 -12.27 5.31
N LEU A 9 -15.38 -12.08 6.37
CA LEU A 9 -16.80 -12.48 6.39
C LEU A 9 -17.64 -11.74 5.34
N SER A 10 -17.37 -10.46 5.11
CA SER A 10 -18.02 -9.70 4.03
C SER A 10 -17.66 -10.25 2.64
N SER A 11 -16.40 -10.62 2.43
CA SER A 11 -15.91 -11.29 1.22
C SER A 11 -16.56 -12.67 1.04
N VAL A 12 -16.72 -13.46 2.10
CA VAL A 12 -17.46 -14.73 2.06
C VAL A 12 -18.90 -14.51 1.58
N LYS A 13 -19.60 -13.51 2.13
CA LYS A 13 -20.97 -13.17 1.72
C LYS A 13 -21.05 -12.80 0.23
N LYS A 14 -20.02 -12.15 -0.31
CA LYS A 14 -20.01 -11.65 -1.69
C LYS A 14 -19.53 -12.68 -2.72
N TRP A 15 -18.53 -13.48 -2.37
CA TRP A 15 -17.80 -14.33 -3.32
C TRP A 15 -17.95 -15.83 -3.05
N GLY A 16 -18.42 -16.22 -1.86
CA GLY A 16 -18.41 -17.59 -1.36
C GLY A 16 -17.09 -17.93 -0.66
N GLY A 17 -16.85 -19.21 -0.38
CA GLY A 17 -15.62 -19.66 0.30
C GLY A 17 -15.72 -19.57 1.82
N THR A 18 -14.56 -19.49 2.46
CA THR A 18 -14.40 -19.36 3.91
C THR A 18 -13.63 -18.08 4.25
N ALA A 19 -13.62 -17.66 5.53
CA ALA A 19 -12.88 -16.48 5.94
C ALA A 19 -11.37 -16.63 5.69
N ASP A 20 -10.84 -17.85 5.79
CA ASP A 20 -9.42 -18.15 5.59
C ASP A 20 -8.97 -17.88 4.15
N ASP A 21 -9.88 -18.04 3.17
CA ASP A 21 -9.62 -17.74 1.75
C ASP A 21 -9.27 -16.24 1.53
N PHE A 22 -9.71 -15.35 2.43
CA PHE A 22 -9.56 -13.90 2.29
C PHE A 22 -8.69 -13.24 3.36
N MET A 23 -8.41 -13.96 4.46
CA MET A 23 -7.78 -13.38 5.64
C MET A 23 -6.44 -12.73 5.30
N ALA A 24 -5.59 -13.40 4.53
CA ALA A 24 -4.26 -12.90 4.18
C ALA A 24 -4.31 -11.54 3.45
N VAL A 25 -5.26 -11.37 2.52
CA VAL A 25 -5.42 -10.13 1.76
C VAL A 25 -5.87 -9.00 2.68
N HIS A 26 -6.91 -9.21 3.48
CA HIS A 26 -7.42 -8.18 4.38
C HIS A 26 -6.42 -7.82 5.49
N SER A 27 -5.73 -8.82 6.05
CA SER A 27 -4.67 -8.60 7.04
C SER A 27 -3.54 -7.77 6.46
N TRP A 28 -3.21 -7.94 5.18
CA TRP A 28 -2.17 -7.16 4.53
C TRP A 28 -2.56 -5.69 4.33
N PHE A 29 -3.79 -5.38 3.92
CA PHE A 29 -4.24 -3.99 3.86
C PHE A 29 -4.17 -3.33 5.23
N ASP A 30 -4.64 -4.04 6.26
CA ASP A 30 -4.71 -3.53 7.63
C ASP A 30 -3.39 -3.52 8.39
N ALA A 31 -2.37 -4.26 7.94
CA ALA A 31 -1.10 -4.37 8.66
C ALA A 31 -0.40 -3.01 8.87
N SER A 32 -0.69 -2.01 8.03
CA SER A 32 -0.22 -0.63 8.23
C SER A 32 -0.68 0.01 9.55
N LYS A 33 -1.69 -0.56 10.23
CA LYS A 33 -2.11 -0.18 11.60
C LYS A 33 -0.96 -0.23 12.60
N MET A 34 0.06 -1.07 12.35
CA MET A 34 1.28 -1.13 13.18
C MET A 34 2.07 0.18 13.19
N LEU A 35 1.90 1.02 12.16
CA LEU A 35 2.55 2.34 12.06
C LEU A 35 1.67 3.43 12.66
N HIS A 36 0.37 3.41 12.36
CA HIS A 36 -0.61 4.38 12.84
C HIS A 36 -1.96 3.70 13.12
N ALA A 37 -2.40 3.71 14.38
CA ALA A 37 -3.64 3.06 14.81
C ALA A 37 -4.93 3.80 14.42
N ASP A 38 -4.83 4.94 13.74
CA ASP A 38 -5.98 5.72 13.23
C ASP A 38 -6.10 5.65 11.70
N PHE A 39 -7.04 6.39 11.11
CA PHE A 39 -7.32 6.34 9.67
C PHE A 39 -6.10 6.65 8.78
N ARG A 40 -5.06 7.33 9.28
CA ARG A 40 -3.92 7.77 8.47
C ARG A 40 -3.09 6.61 7.93
N HIS A 41 -3.11 5.42 8.57
CA HIS A 41 -2.42 4.27 7.97
C HIS A 41 -2.99 3.89 6.60
N ARG A 42 -4.24 4.24 6.34
CA ARG A 42 -4.91 3.94 5.07
C ARG A 42 -4.19 4.58 3.89
N ALA A 43 -3.49 5.70 4.11
CA ALA A 43 -2.65 6.33 3.11
C ALA A 43 -1.55 5.42 2.55
N LEU A 44 -1.12 4.38 3.27
CA LEU A 44 -0.06 3.49 2.83
C LEU A 44 -0.52 2.45 1.80
N ARG A 45 -1.76 1.93 1.92
CA ARG A 45 -2.23 0.77 1.14
C ARG A 45 -3.66 0.88 0.61
N HIS A 46 -4.50 1.77 1.15
CA HIS A 46 -5.91 1.86 0.79
C HIS A 46 -6.13 2.86 -0.34
N HIS A 47 -5.51 2.60 -1.49
CA HIS A 47 -5.66 3.37 -2.73
C HIS A 47 -5.41 2.46 -3.94
N ALA A 48 -5.60 3.00 -5.15
CA ALA A 48 -5.46 2.25 -6.40
C ALA A 48 -4.16 1.43 -6.51
N GLU A 49 -2.99 2.05 -6.30
CA GLU A 49 -1.71 1.32 -6.36
C GLU A 49 -1.61 0.20 -5.30
N GLY A 50 -2.08 0.41 -4.07
CA GLY A 50 -2.06 -0.64 -3.05
C GLY A 50 -2.92 -1.87 -3.42
N ILE A 51 -4.00 -1.68 -4.17
CA ILE A 51 -4.79 -2.79 -4.73
C ILE A 51 -3.99 -3.59 -5.76
N PHE A 52 -3.19 -2.92 -6.59
CA PHE A 52 -2.30 -3.58 -7.56
C PHE A 52 -1.11 -4.26 -6.85
N MET A 53 -0.61 -3.66 -5.78
CA MET A 53 0.42 -4.27 -4.94
C MET A 53 -0.09 -5.55 -4.27
N ALA A 54 -1.34 -5.59 -3.81
CA ALA A 54 -1.95 -6.81 -3.29
C ALA A 54 -1.94 -7.94 -4.35
N GLU A 55 -2.22 -7.63 -5.62
CA GLU A 55 -2.12 -8.60 -6.71
C GLU A 55 -0.69 -9.13 -6.90
N THR A 56 0.31 -8.25 -6.80
CA THR A 56 1.73 -8.64 -6.92
C THR A 56 2.12 -9.64 -5.80
N ILE A 57 1.52 -9.50 -4.62
CA ILE A 57 1.85 -10.30 -3.44
C ILE A 57 1.07 -11.63 -3.40
N PHE A 58 -0.23 -11.59 -3.67
CA PHE A 58 -1.12 -12.75 -3.55
C PHE A 58 -1.39 -13.45 -4.89
N GLY A 59 -0.86 -12.91 -5.98
CA GLY A 59 -1.11 -13.38 -7.34
C GLY A 59 -2.32 -12.69 -8.00
N PRO A 60 -2.48 -12.87 -9.33
CA PRO A 60 -3.58 -12.28 -10.10
C PRO A 60 -4.96 -12.76 -9.66
N THR A 61 -5.05 -13.98 -9.15
CA THR A 61 -6.29 -14.62 -8.75
C THR A 61 -6.15 -15.40 -7.45
N ILE A 62 -7.28 -15.58 -6.77
CA ILE A 62 -7.43 -16.42 -5.57
C ILE A 62 -8.33 -17.59 -5.94
N ALA A 63 -7.85 -18.80 -5.70
CA ALA A 63 -8.68 -19.99 -5.73
C ALA A 63 -9.34 -20.17 -4.36
N LEU A 64 -10.66 -20.05 -4.31
CA LEU A 64 -11.44 -20.24 -3.08
C LEU A 64 -11.56 -21.72 -2.76
N SER A 65 -11.77 -22.05 -1.49
CA SER A 65 -12.11 -23.40 -1.01
C SER A 65 -13.29 -24.07 -1.73
N THR A 66 -14.17 -23.30 -2.38
CA THR A 66 -15.28 -23.80 -3.21
C THR A 66 -14.85 -24.26 -4.60
N GLY A 67 -13.58 -24.10 -4.99
CA GLY A 67 -13.07 -24.33 -6.34
C GLY A 67 -13.28 -23.16 -7.29
N ARG A 68 -13.98 -22.09 -6.86
CA ARG A 68 -14.15 -20.86 -7.65
C ARG A 68 -12.84 -20.07 -7.67
N ILE A 69 -12.47 -19.54 -8.83
CA ILE A 69 -11.33 -18.62 -8.99
C ILE A 69 -11.88 -17.20 -9.16
N ILE A 70 -11.34 -16.24 -8.40
CA ILE A 70 -11.69 -14.82 -8.51
C ILE A 70 -10.44 -13.95 -8.63
N PRO A 71 -10.52 -12.74 -9.23
CA PRO A 71 -9.40 -11.79 -9.22
C PRO A 71 -9.07 -11.30 -7.80
N THR A 72 -7.78 -11.27 -7.45
CA THR A 72 -7.31 -10.74 -6.15
C THR A 72 -7.72 -9.28 -5.96
N ARG A 73 -7.67 -8.50 -7.04
CA ARG A 73 -8.06 -7.08 -7.02
C ARG A 73 -9.52 -6.89 -6.60
N TRP A 74 -10.43 -7.81 -6.90
CA TRP A 74 -11.83 -7.66 -6.46
C TRP A 74 -11.97 -7.65 -4.93
N VAL A 75 -11.15 -8.44 -4.24
CA VAL A 75 -11.09 -8.47 -2.77
C VAL A 75 -10.47 -7.19 -2.23
N GLY A 76 -9.37 -6.73 -2.83
CA GLY A 76 -8.73 -5.47 -2.44
C GLY A 76 -9.62 -4.25 -2.67
N GLU A 77 -10.26 -4.15 -3.82
CA GLU A 77 -11.22 -3.09 -4.12
C GLU A 77 -12.43 -3.11 -3.17
N GLN A 78 -12.93 -4.31 -2.80
CA GLN A 78 -13.98 -4.43 -1.80
C GLN A 78 -13.51 -3.88 -0.45
N HIS A 79 -12.35 -4.33 0.03
CA HIS A 79 -11.80 -3.89 1.31
C HIS A 79 -11.68 -2.36 1.37
N VAL A 80 -11.09 -1.74 0.34
CA VAL A 80 -10.92 -0.28 0.30
C VAL A 80 -12.26 0.45 0.26
N ARG A 81 -13.25 -0.04 -0.53
CA ARG A 81 -14.58 0.59 -0.58
C ARG A 81 -15.35 0.44 0.74
N GLU A 82 -15.21 -0.66 1.45
CA GLU A 82 -15.84 -0.85 2.77
C GLU A 82 -15.26 0.13 3.80
N ASP A 83 -13.98 0.46 3.69
CA ASP A 83 -13.30 1.33 4.64
C ASP A 83 -13.43 2.83 4.32
N LEU A 84 -13.51 3.20 3.04
CA LEU A 84 -13.48 4.60 2.57
C LEU A 84 -14.70 5.03 1.75
N GLY A 85 -15.58 4.11 1.34
CA GLY A 85 -16.73 4.38 0.47
C GLY A 85 -16.39 4.56 -1.02
N PHE A 86 -15.12 4.78 -1.36
CA PHE A 86 -14.60 4.86 -2.73
C PHE A 86 -13.13 4.40 -2.76
N ILE A 87 -12.53 4.31 -3.95
CA ILE A 87 -11.10 3.98 -4.11
C ILE A 87 -10.34 5.28 -4.41
N PRO A 88 -9.54 5.83 -3.47
CA PRO A 88 -8.73 7.00 -3.75
C PRO A 88 -7.51 6.65 -4.61
N SER A 89 -6.90 7.68 -5.20
CA SER A 89 -5.53 7.59 -5.74
C SER A 89 -4.50 7.96 -4.67
N PHE A 90 -3.23 7.60 -4.89
CA PHE A 90 -2.15 8.07 -3.99
C PHE A 90 -2.10 9.61 -3.92
N SER A 91 -2.38 10.28 -5.04
CA SER A 91 -2.51 11.74 -5.15
C SER A 91 -3.50 12.35 -4.15
N ASP A 92 -4.58 11.64 -3.80
CA ASP A 92 -5.57 12.13 -2.82
C ASP A 92 -5.02 12.20 -1.40
N TRP A 93 -4.03 11.36 -1.07
CA TRP A 93 -3.35 11.37 0.22
C TRP A 93 -2.24 12.42 0.25
N ILE A 94 -1.35 12.43 -0.76
CA ILE A 94 -0.17 13.30 -0.73
C ILE A 94 -0.47 14.78 -0.86
N LYS A 95 -1.61 15.16 -1.46
CA LYS A 95 -2.03 16.57 -1.53
C LYS A 95 -2.24 17.21 -0.15
N ALA A 96 -2.38 16.41 0.91
CA ALA A 96 -2.51 16.88 2.29
C ALA A 96 -1.17 16.98 3.04
N ILE A 97 -0.06 16.51 2.47
CA ILE A 97 1.27 16.58 3.10
C ILE A 97 1.72 18.05 3.14
N ARG A 98 2.16 18.49 4.33
CA ARG A 98 2.84 19.79 4.50
C ARG A 98 4.34 19.55 4.37
N PRO A 99 5.01 20.14 3.37
CA PRO A 99 6.44 19.92 3.16
C PRO A 99 7.26 20.40 4.35
N GLU A 100 8.16 19.55 4.84
CA GLU A 100 9.17 19.89 5.82
C GLU A 100 10.56 19.91 5.18
N PRO A 101 11.54 20.68 5.71
CA PRO A 101 12.86 20.82 5.09
C PRO A 101 13.57 19.49 4.80
N TRP A 102 13.35 18.46 5.62
CA TRP A 102 13.98 17.15 5.45
C TRP A 102 13.38 16.33 4.28
N MET A 103 12.18 16.65 3.80
CA MET A 103 11.48 15.87 2.77
C MET A 103 12.03 16.11 1.36
N GLY A 104 12.64 17.27 1.11
CA GLY A 104 13.19 17.64 -0.20
C GLY A 104 14.71 17.85 -0.21
N ARG A 105 15.36 17.76 0.96
CA ARG A 105 16.81 17.92 1.05
C ARG A 105 17.49 16.70 0.43
N THR A 106 18.19 16.92 -0.67
CA THR A 106 19.00 15.91 -1.36
C THR A 106 20.46 16.32 -1.34
N GLU A 107 21.34 15.32 -1.28
CA GLU A 107 22.78 15.51 -1.50
C GLU A 107 23.09 15.16 -2.96
N LYS A 108 23.99 15.91 -3.60
CA LYS A 108 24.49 15.54 -4.92
C LYS A 108 25.49 14.42 -4.74
N LEU A 109 25.09 13.22 -5.13
CA LEU A 109 25.94 12.04 -4.99
C LEU A 109 27.02 11.99 -6.07
N GLU A 110 26.74 12.55 -7.26
CA GLU A 110 27.62 12.45 -8.43
C GLU A 110 29.03 12.95 -8.12
N PRO A 111 29.24 14.15 -7.53
CA PRO A 111 30.58 14.65 -7.21
C PRO A 111 31.28 13.89 -6.07
N LEU A 112 30.54 13.08 -5.30
CA LEU A 112 31.09 12.31 -4.17
C LEU A 112 31.60 10.93 -4.60
N VAL A 113 31.06 10.37 -5.69
CA VAL A 113 31.34 9.00 -6.13
C VAL A 113 32.01 8.95 -7.50
N ASP A 114 31.89 10.00 -8.32
CA ASP A 114 32.56 10.08 -9.62
C ASP A 114 33.89 10.85 -9.49
N PRO A 115 35.04 10.17 -9.58
CA PRO A 115 36.35 10.81 -9.47
C PRO A 115 36.63 11.84 -10.57
N HIS A 116 35.87 11.83 -11.68
CA HIS A 116 35.96 12.82 -12.75
C HIS A 116 35.15 14.09 -12.49
N LEU A 117 34.28 14.09 -11.47
CA LEU A 117 33.44 15.22 -11.06
C LEU A 117 33.88 15.84 -9.72
N VAL A 118 34.90 15.28 -9.06
CA VAL A 118 35.48 15.84 -7.84
C VAL A 118 36.17 17.16 -8.18
N SER A 119 35.69 18.26 -7.60
CA SER A 119 36.35 19.57 -7.76
C SER A 119 37.81 19.47 -7.32
N PRO A 120 38.77 20.01 -8.09
CA PRO A 120 40.16 20.06 -7.66
C PRO A 120 40.24 20.83 -6.34
N VAL A 121 40.86 20.22 -5.32
CA VAL A 121 41.10 20.85 -4.02
C VAL A 121 41.93 22.11 -4.29
N LEU A 122 41.32 23.29 -4.13
CA LEU A 122 42.05 24.55 -4.13
C LEU A 122 42.81 24.63 -2.80
N GLU A 123 44.09 24.25 -2.81
CA GLU A 123 44.99 24.58 -1.71
C GLU A 123 45.15 26.10 -1.65
N VAL A 124 44.58 26.71 -0.61
CA VAL A 124 44.80 28.12 -0.30
C VAL A 124 46.16 28.21 0.39
N ARG A 125 47.12 28.85 -0.30
CA ARG A 125 48.45 29.20 0.23
C ARG A 125 48.38 30.37 1.20
#